data_AF-A0A1A6H4J1-F1
#
_entry.id   AF-A0A1A6H4J1-F1
#
_cell.length_a   1.000
_cell.length_b   1.000
_cell.length_c   1.000
_cell.angle_alpha   90.00
_cell.angle_beta   90.00
_cell.angle_gamma   90.00
#
_symmetry.space_group_name_H-M   'P 1'
#
loop_
_entity.id
_entity.type
_entity.pdbx_description
1 polymer ?
#
loop_
_entity_poly.entity_id
_entity_poly.type
_entity_poly.pdbx_seq_one_letter_code
_entity_poly.pdbx_strand_id
1 'polypeptide(L)'
;MYFFLSHLSFLDLCYTTSTVPQLLIHLHGLDRAISYGGCVAQLFIFLALASTECLILVAMAFDRYAAVCRPLHYTTIMHPLLCRALAFSSWIGGFVNSLIQTGLVMAVPLCAHQINHFFCEMPIFLKLACEDTEGTEAKMFVARTIVLVCPAVLILGSYVHIARAVLKVKSMVGRRKAFGTCGSHVMVVSLFYGS
;
A
#
# COMPACT_ATOMS: atom_id res chain seq x y z
N MET A 1 -2.15 -12.67 12.66
CA MET A 1 -2.20 -11.29 13.20
C MET A 1 -0.83 -10.65 13.53
N TYR A 2 -0.18 -10.91 14.68
CA TYR A 2 1.02 -10.14 15.11
C TYR A 2 2.16 -10.13 14.10
N PHE A 3 2.36 -11.25 13.40
CA PHE A 3 3.32 -11.37 12.31
C PHE A 3 3.15 -10.30 11.22
N PHE A 4 1.91 -10.05 10.78
CA PHE A 4 1.63 -9.02 9.76
C PHE A 4 1.79 -7.61 10.32
N LEU A 5 1.43 -7.38 11.58
CA LEU A 5 1.63 -6.08 12.25
C LEU A 5 3.12 -5.73 12.35
N SER A 6 4.00 -6.70 12.64
CA SER A 6 5.45 -6.47 12.64
C SER A 6 5.96 -5.99 11.29
N HIS A 7 5.44 -6.55 10.18
CA HIS A 7 5.79 -6.07 8.84
C HIS A 7 5.22 -4.67 8.54
N LEU A 8 3.98 -4.36 8.96
CA LEU A 8 3.43 -3.00 8.84
C LEU A 8 4.27 -1.98 9.61
N SER A 9 4.63 -2.27 10.87
CA SER A 9 5.47 -1.36 11.66
C SER A 9 6.85 -1.14 11.03
N PHE A 10 7.39 -2.16 10.36
CA PHE A 10 8.63 -2.02 9.59
C PHE A 10 8.43 -1.11 8.37
N LEU A 11 7.31 -1.25 7.65
CA LEU A 11 6.97 -0.35 6.53
C LEU A 11 6.81 1.10 7.00
N ASP A 12 6.09 1.35 8.10
CA ASP A 12 5.91 2.68 8.69
C ASP A 12 7.24 3.34 9.05
N LEU A 13 8.15 2.54 9.63
CA LEU A 13 9.51 2.98 9.92
C LEU A 13 10.24 3.37 8.64
N CYS A 14 10.18 2.53 7.59
CA CYS A 14 10.77 2.82 6.29
C CYS A 14 10.18 4.07 5.61
N TYR A 15 8.87 4.29 5.72
CA TYR A 15 8.23 5.51 5.21
C TYR A 15 8.75 6.76 5.91
N THR A 16 8.80 6.69 7.25
CA THR A 16 9.27 7.80 8.08
C THR A 16 10.72 8.12 7.75
N THR A 17 11.59 7.11 7.67
CA THR A 17 13.00 7.32 7.35
C THR A 17 13.26 7.76 5.92
N SER A 18 12.38 7.42 4.96
CA SER A 18 12.54 7.84 3.56
C SER A 18 11.97 9.24 3.30
N THR A 19 10.92 9.64 4.01
CA THR A 19 10.17 10.88 3.74
C THR A 19 10.61 12.04 4.65
N VAL A 20 10.82 11.78 5.95
CA VAL A 20 11.10 12.83 6.95
C VAL A 20 12.44 13.53 6.72
N PRO A 21 13.56 12.84 6.40
CA PRO A 21 14.83 13.52 6.15
C PRO A 21 14.75 14.46 4.96
N GLN A 22 14.04 14.07 3.90
CA GLN A 22 13.86 14.91 2.73
C GLN A 22 12.97 16.12 3.01
N LEU A 23 11.86 15.92 3.72
CA LEU A 23 10.99 17.01 4.17
C LEU A 23 11.76 18.04 5.02
N LEU A 24 12.63 17.58 5.94
CA LEU A 24 13.45 18.45 6.79
C LEU A 24 14.51 19.22 6.02
N ILE A 25 15.20 18.57 5.07
CA ILE A 25 16.19 19.23 4.20
C ILE A 25 15.49 20.31 3.34
N HIS A 26 14.28 20.02 2.86
CA HIS A 26 13.50 20.94 2.02
C HIS A 26 12.96 22.15 2.79
N LEU A 27 12.67 22.00 4.08
CA LEU A 27 12.22 23.10 4.94
C LEU A 27 13.36 24.02 5.42
N HIS A 28 14.61 23.54 5.41
CA HIS A 28 15.75 24.22 6.05
C HIS A 28 16.75 24.87 5.07
N GLY A 29 16.75 24.53 3.77
CA GLY A 29 17.81 24.91 2.84
C GLY A 29 17.39 25.74 1.61
N LEU A 30 18.25 26.69 1.22
CA LEU A 30 18.16 27.51 0.00
C LEU A 30 18.52 26.74 -1.29
N ASP A 31 19.13 25.55 -1.20
CA ASP A 31 19.48 24.69 -2.35
C ASP A 31 18.38 23.65 -2.62
N ARG A 32 17.64 23.86 -3.71
CA ARG A 32 16.33 23.24 -4.01
C ARG A 32 16.36 22.13 -5.06
N ALA A 33 17.46 21.40 -5.21
CA ALA A 33 17.61 20.44 -6.31
C ALA A 33 17.88 19.02 -5.78
N ILE A 34 16.85 18.18 -5.78
CA ILE A 34 17.02 16.72 -5.74
C ILE A 34 17.65 16.28 -7.06
N SER A 35 18.68 15.45 -7.00
CA SER A 35 19.22 14.83 -8.21
C SER A 35 18.18 13.90 -8.83
N TYR A 36 18.18 13.78 -10.16
CA TYR A 36 17.27 12.88 -10.87
C TYR A 36 17.30 11.44 -10.30
N GLY A 37 18.50 10.92 -9.98
CA GLY A 37 18.65 9.61 -9.34
C GLY A 37 18.03 9.53 -7.94
N GLY A 38 18.15 10.60 -7.12
CA GLY A 38 17.53 10.67 -5.80
C GLY A 38 16.01 10.69 -5.85
N CYS A 39 15.45 11.42 -6.81
CA CYS A 39 14.02 11.46 -7.10
C CYS A 39 13.48 10.08 -7.52
N VAL A 40 14.15 9.40 -8.45
CA VAL A 40 13.76 8.08 -8.93
C VAL A 40 13.84 7.04 -7.82
N ALA A 41 14.90 7.08 -7.01
CA ALA A 41 15.06 6.19 -5.86
C ALA A 41 13.94 6.40 -4.83
N GLN A 42 13.59 7.65 -4.51
CA GLN A 42 12.51 7.96 -3.58
C GLN A 42 11.15 7.49 -4.12
N LEU A 43 10.86 7.75 -5.40
CA LEU A 43 9.63 7.30 -6.05
C LEU A 43 9.50 5.77 -5.99
N PHE A 44 10.58 5.05 -6.35
CA PHE A 44 10.63 3.59 -6.28
C PHE A 44 10.38 3.07 -4.85
N ILE A 45 11.05 3.65 -3.85
CA ILE A 45 10.89 3.24 -2.45
C ILE A 45 9.44 3.48 -2.00
N PHE A 46 8.89 4.66 -2.25
CA PHE A 46 7.52 5.01 -1.88
C PHE A 46 6.50 4.04 -2.50
N LEU A 47 6.59 3.81 -3.81
CA LEU A 47 5.72 2.86 -4.52
C LEU A 47 5.84 1.44 -3.97
N ALA A 48 7.05 0.98 -3.65
CA ALA A 48 7.29 -0.35 -3.13
C ALA A 48 6.65 -0.52 -1.74
N LEU A 49 6.86 0.45 -0.86
CA LEU A 49 6.30 0.45 0.50
C LEU A 49 4.76 0.50 0.47
N ALA A 50 4.17 1.41 -0.31
CA ALA A 50 2.72 1.55 -0.46
C ALA A 50 2.05 0.30 -1.01
N SER A 51 2.63 -0.27 -2.05
CA SER A 51 2.11 -1.48 -2.65
C SER A 51 2.20 -2.68 -1.70
N THR A 52 3.30 -2.78 -0.95
CA THR A 52 3.48 -3.84 0.05
C THR A 52 2.47 -3.68 1.18
N GLU A 53 2.27 -2.46 1.67
CA GLU A 53 1.29 -2.12 2.70
C GLU A 53 -0.13 -2.53 2.29
N CYS A 54 -0.57 -2.15 1.09
CA CYS A 54 -1.85 -2.58 0.52
C CYS A 54 -2.04 -4.10 0.59
N LEU A 55 -1.04 -4.85 0.13
CA LEU A 55 -1.12 -6.31 0.06
C LEU A 55 -1.09 -6.95 1.46
N ILE A 56 -0.37 -6.37 2.43
CA ILE A 56 -0.39 -6.82 3.81
C ILE A 56 -1.76 -6.55 4.46
N LEU A 57 -2.38 -5.40 4.19
CA LEU A 57 -3.74 -5.09 4.67
C LEU A 57 -4.78 -6.09 4.12
N VAL A 58 -4.65 -6.51 2.85
CA VAL A 58 -5.48 -7.59 2.28
C VAL A 58 -5.24 -8.90 3.03
N ALA A 59 -3.99 -9.29 3.27
CA ALA A 59 -3.66 -10.51 4.00
C ALA A 59 -4.21 -10.48 5.45
N MET A 60 -4.20 -9.31 6.09
CA MET A 60 -4.79 -9.10 7.41
C MET A 60 -6.32 -9.15 7.38
N ALA A 61 -6.97 -8.60 6.36
CA ALA A 61 -8.41 -8.75 6.16
C ALA A 61 -8.79 -10.22 5.98
N PHE A 62 -7.98 -10.99 5.25
CA PHE A 62 -8.17 -12.43 5.07
C PHE A 62 -7.95 -13.22 6.39
N ASP A 63 -6.91 -12.92 7.17
CA ASP A 63 -6.66 -13.46 8.52
C ASP A 63 -7.91 -13.28 9.41
N ARG A 64 -8.47 -12.06 9.42
CA ARG A 64 -9.69 -11.71 10.18
C ARG A 64 -10.91 -12.46 9.66
N TYR A 65 -11.08 -12.54 8.34
CA TYR A 65 -12.17 -13.27 7.72
C TYR A 65 -12.13 -14.75 8.10
N ALA A 66 -10.99 -15.42 7.97
CA ALA A 66 -10.84 -16.82 8.33
C ALA A 66 -11.12 -17.07 9.82
N ALA A 67 -10.62 -16.18 10.69
CA ALA A 67 -10.83 -16.30 12.14
C ALA A 67 -12.31 -16.19 12.54
N VAL A 68 -13.07 -15.28 11.91
CA VAL A 68 -14.46 -15.00 12.28
C VAL A 68 -15.45 -15.91 11.54
N CYS A 69 -15.27 -16.08 10.22
CA CYS A 69 -16.23 -16.80 9.38
C CYS A 69 -15.98 -18.32 9.38
N ARG A 70 -14.75 -18.77 9.70
CA ARG A 70 -14.35 -20.19 9.68
C ARG A 70 -13.55 -20.57 10.94
N PRO A 71 -14.06 -20.34 12.16
CA PRO A 71 -13.28 -20.51 13.40
C PRO A 71 -12.74 -21.94 13.59
N LEU A 72 -13.51 -22.97 13.21
CA LEU A 72 -13.09 -24.38 13.33
C LEU A 72 -11.95 -24.78 12.39
N HIS A 73 -11.79 -24.08 11.26
CA HIS A 73 -10.77 -24.37 10.26
C HIS A 73 -9.64 -23.33 10.26
N TYR A 74 -9.70 -22.34 11.15
CA TYR A 74 -8.77 -21.20 11.15
C TYR A 74 -7.32 -21.66 11.26
N THR A 75 -7.01 -22.61 12.16
CA THR A 75 -5.64 -23.11 12.37
C THR A 75 -5.10 -23.92 11.19
N THR A 76 -5.98 -24.58 10.44
CA THR A 76 -5.63 -25.31 9.21
C THR A 76 -5.41 -24.35 8.04
N ILE A 77 -6.25 -23.32 7.93
CA ILE A 77 -6.15 -22.29 6.88
C ILE A 77 -4.92 -21.40 7.16
N MET A 78 -4.92 -20.67 8.27
CA MET A 78 -3.90 -19.68 8.64
C MET A 78 -2.75 -20.30 9.44
N HIS A 79 -2.08 -21.29 8.85
CA HIS A 79 -0.90 -21.91 9.44
C HIS A 79 0.38 -21.07 9.17
N PRO A 80 1.47 -21.26 9.93
CA PRO A 80 2.66 -20.39 9.86
C PRO A 80 3.37 -20.33 8.51
N LEU A 81 3.30 -21.39 7.69
CA LEU A 81 3.88 -21.35 6.34
C LEU A 81 3.07 -20.46 5.41
N LEU A 82 1.73 -20.56 5.42
CA LEU A 82 0.88 -19.65 4.65
C LEU A 82 1.07 -18.19 5.07
N CYS A 83 1.14 -17.90 6.38
CA CYS A 83 1.38 -16.53 6.85
C CYS A 83 2.69 -15.95 6.30
N ARG A 84 3.77 -16.75 6.32
CA ARG A 84 5.07 -16.36 5.75
C ARG A 84 5.01 -16.20 4.24
N ALA A 85 4.34 -17.12 3.54
CA ALA A 85 4.17 -17.05 2.09
C ALA A 85 3.39 -15.79 1.70
N LEU A 86 2.31 -15.46 2.41
CA LEU A 86 1.54 -14.23 2.20
C LEU A 86 2.41 -13.00 2.39
N ALA A 87 3.12 -12.87 3.51
CA ALA A 87 3.99 -11.72 3.74
C ALA A 87 5.08 -11.60 2.65
N PHE A 88 5.76 -12.69 2.31
CA PHE A 88 6.79 -12.69 1.28
C PHE A 88 6.22 -12.32 -0.09
N SER A 89 5.02 -12.83 -0.43
CA SER A 89 4.33 -12.47 -1.67
C SER A 89 3.91 -11.00 -1.70
N SER A 90 3.53 -10.41 -0.56
CA SER A 90 3.23 -8.98 -0.46
C SER A 90 4.47 -8.13 -0.75
N TRP A 91 5.62 -8.49 -0.19
CA TRP A 91 6.90 -7.81 -0.47
C TRP A 91 7.30 -7.93 -1.93
N ILE A 92 7.31 -9.14 -2.48
CA ILE A 92 7.63 -9.34 -3.90
C ILE A 92 6.68 -8.56 -4.79
N GLY A 93 5.37 -8.66 -4.54
CA GLY A 93 4.35 -7.95 -5.29
C GLY A 93 4.56 -6.42 -5.24
N GLY A 94 4.90 -5.89 -4.07
CA GLY A 94 5.18 -4.47 -3.91
C GLY A 94 6.42 -4.00 -4.68
N PHE A 95 7.53 -4.76 -4.60
CA PHE A 95 8.75 -4.45 -5.36
C PHE A 95 8.55 -4.57 -6.87
N VAL A 96 7.86 -5.62 -7.33
CA VAL A 96 7.56 -5.82 -8.76
C VAL A 96 6.67 -4.69 -9.28
N ASN A 97 5.61 -4.33 -8.55
CA ASN A 97 4.75 -3.21 -8.94
C ASN A 97 5.54 -1.90 -9.00
N SER A 98 6.40 -1.64 -8.02
CA SER A 98 7.25 -0.45 -8.02
C SER A 98 8.22 -0.42 -9.19
N LEU A 99 8.84 -1.55 -9.53
CA LEU A 99 9.75 -1.65 -10.67
C LEU A 99 9.03 -1.38 -11.98
N ILE A 100 7.83 -1.94 -12.17
CA ILE A 100 7.00 -1.71 -13.36
C ILE A 100 6.61 -0.24 -13.45
N GLN A 101 6.08 0.34 -12.37
CA GLN A 101 5.62 1.72 -12.35
C GLN A 101 6.77 2.71 -12.55
N THR A 102 7.90 2.50 -11.88
CA THR A 102 9.10 3.32 -12.04
C THR A 102 9.67 3.16 -13.46
N GLY A 103 9.76 1.95 -13.98
CA GLY A 103 10.22 1.70 -15.35
C GLY A 103 9.34 2.37 -16.41
N LEU A 104 8.02 2.34 -16.23
CA LEU A 104 7.07 3.06 -17.11
C LEU A 104 7.28 4.57 -17.06
N VAL A 105 7.51 5.15 -15.87
CA VAL A 105 7.82 6.58 -15.70
C VAL A 105 9.14 6.95 -16.38
N MET A 106 10.16 6.12 -16.22
CA MET A 106 11.50 6.35 -16.78
C MET A 106 11.54 6.19 -18.31
N ALA A 107 10.61 5.44 -18.89
CA ALA A 107 10.50 5.26 -20.33
C ALA A 107 9.87 6.47 -21.06
N VAL A 108 9.35 7.47 -20.33
CA VAL A 108 8.77 8.69 -20.91
C VAL A 108 9.88 9.70 -21.24
N PRO A 109 9.94 10.23 -22.48
CA PRO A 109 10.92 11.25 -22.84
C PRO A 109 10.63 12.58 -22.12
N LEU A 110 11.56 13.00 -21.24
CA LEU A 110 11.52 14.29 -20.55
C LEU A 110 12.18 15.38 -21.39
N CYS A 111 11.52 16.53 -21.57
CA CYS A 111 12.08 17.65 -22.34
C CYS A 111 12.85 18.69 -21.52
N ALA A 112 12.71 18.68 -20.20
CA ALA A 112 13.47 19.54 -19.30
C ALA A 112 14.23 18.68 -18.29
N HIS A 113 15.56 18.84 -18.23
CA HIS A 113 16.44 18.21 -17.25
C HIS A 113 16.48 18.95 -15.89
N GLN A 114 15.64 19.99 -15.70
CA GLN A 114 15.59 20.79 -14.48
C GLN A 114 14.17 20.79 -13.90
N ILE A 115 13.96 20.03 -12.83
CA ILE A 115 12.71 19.93 -12.09
C ILE A 115 12.75 20.96 -10.96
N ASN A 116 12.04 22.09 -11.11
CA ASN A 116 11.87 23.11 -10.05
C ASN A 116 10.67 22.76 -9.13
N HIS A 117 10.52 21.50 -8.72
CA HIS A 117 9.46 21.05 -7.82
C HIS A 117 10.02 20.33 -6.58
N PHE A 118 9.45 20.67 -5.42
CA PHE A 118 9.89 20.29 -4.07
C PHE A 118 9.58 18.83 -3.67
N PHE A 119 8.87 18.05 -4.47
CA PHE A 119 8.60 16.64 -4.19
C PHE A 119 8.61 15.86 -5.50
N CYS A 120 9.14 14.64 -5.52
CA CYS A 120 9.00 13.75 -6.66
C CYS A 120 7.77 12.88 -6.53
N GLU A 121 6.61 13.49 -6.81
CA GLU A 121 5.37 12.76 -6.95
C GLU A 121 5.19 12.35 -8.42
N MET A 122 4.64 11.15 -8.60
CA MET A 122 4.35 10.53 -9.90
C MET A 122 3.51 11.40 -10.89
N PRO A 123 2.69 12.40 -10.48
CA PRO A 123 2.04 13.37 -11.39
C PRO A 123 2.99 14.42 -11.99
N ILE A 124 4.17 14.65 -11.39
CA ILE A 124 5.11 15.71 -11.82
C ILE A 124 5.90 15.27 -13.05
N PHE A 125 6.19 13.97 -13.17
CA PHE A 125 6.80 13.39 -14.37
C PHE A 125 5.89 13.49 -15.60
N LEU A 126 4.57 13.35 -15.41
CA LEU A 126 3.58 13.47 -16.48
C LEU A 126 3.44 14.91 -17.00
N LYS A 127 3.56 15.91 -16.10
CA LYS A 127 3.54 17.33 -16.50
C LYS A 127 4.79 17.81 -17.23
N LEU A 128 5.89 17.06 -17.23
CA LEU A 128 7.17 17.43 -17.85
C LEU A 128 7.46 16.71 -19.19
N ALA A 129 6.54 15.88 -19.67
CA ALA A 129 6.69 15.17 -20.94
C ALA A 129 6.52 16.12 -22.15
N CYS A 130 7.29 15.88 -23.21
CA CYS A 130 7.37 16.78 -24.37
C CYS A 130 6.36 16.50 -25.49
N GLU A 131 5.67 15.36 -25.42
CA GLU A 131 4.80 14.83 -26.48
C GLU A 131 3.62 14.10 -25.82
N ASP A 132 2.51 13.93 -26.53
CA ASP A 132 1.25 13.35 -26.00
C ASP A 132 1.47 12.03 -25.24
N THR A 133 1.41 12.10 -23.90
CA THR A 133 1.61 10.98 -22.99
C THR A 133 0.37 10.13 -22.73
N GLU A 134 -0.73 10.38 -23.45
CA GLU A 134 -2.05 9.76 -23.19
C GLU A 134 -1.98 8.24 -23.04
N GLY A 135 -1.19 7.54 -23.88
CA GLY A 135 -1.06 6.08 -23.84
C GLY A 135 -0.31 5.54 -22.61
N THR A 136 0.71 6.25 -22.12
CA THR A 136 1.48 5.85 -20.92
C THR A 136 0.78 6.30 -19.64
N GLU A 137 0.12 7.46 -19.68
CA GLU A 137 -0.80 7.94 -18.65
C GLU A 137 -1.95 6.98 -18.41
N ALA A 138 -2.62 6.53 -19.48
CA ALA A 138 -3.70 5.57 -19.39
C ALA A 138 -3.23 4.25 -18.76
N LYS A 139 -2.06 3.73 -19.15
CA LYS A 139 -1.48 2.51 -18.57
C LYS A 139 -1.15 2.68 -17.08
N MET A 140 -0.56 3.79 -16.69
CA MET A 140 -0.26 4.08 -15.29
C MET A 140 -1.52 4.30 -14.47
N PHE A 141 -2.51 5.00 -15.01
CA PHE A 141 -3.81 5.19 -14.38
C PHE A 141 -4.48 3.84 -14.14
N VAL A 142 -4.59 3.00 -15.18
CA VAL A 142 -5.14 1.64 -15.06
C VAL A 142 -4.37 0.81 -14.03
N ALA A 143 -3.04 0.83 -14.06
CA ALA A 143 -2.23 0.08 -13.10
C ALA A 143 -2.47 0.57 -11.65
N ARG A 144 -2.50 1.88 -11.41
CA ARG A 144 -2.80 2.44 -10.09
C ARG A 144 -4.23 2.12 -9.65
N THR A 145 -5.21 2.24 -10.55
CA THR A 145 -6.59 1.88 -10.27
C THR A 145 -6.70 0.41 -9.88
N ILE A 146 -6.03 -0.51 -10.59
CA ILE A 146 -6.04 -1.94 -10.24
C ILE A 146 -5.39 -2.16 -8.86
N VAL A 147 -4.21 -1.57 -8.61
CA VAL A 147 -3.48 -1.74 -7.35
C VAL A 147 -4.22 -1.11 -6.16
N LEU A 148 -5.06 -0.10 -6.36
CA LEU A 148 -5.85 0.51 -5.29
C LEU A 148 -7.22 -0.16 -5.14
N VAL A 149 -7.97 -0.26 -6.23
CA VAL A 149 -9.37 -0.72 -6.22
C VAL A 149 -9.46 -2.21 -5.95
N CYS A 150 -8.59 -3.05 -6.53
CA CYS A 150 -8.70 -4.49 -6.31
C CYS A 150 -8.45 -4.86 -4.84
N PRO A 151 -7.38 -4.39 -4.17
CA PRO A 151 -7.21 -4.55 -2.73
C PRO A 151 -8.36 -3.99 -1.89
N ALA A 152 -8.86 -2.79 -2.21
CA ALA A 152 -9.99 -2.20 -1.50
C ALA A 152 -11.25 -3.09 -1.59
N VAL A 153 -11.59 -3.59 -2.77
CA VAL A 153 -12.74 -4.49 -2.99
C VAL A 153 -12.57 -5.80 -2.21
N LEU A 154 -11.38 -6.40 -2.21
CA LEU A 154 -11.11 -7.63 -1.45
C LEU A 154 -11.25 -7.40 0.06
N ILE A 155 -10.76 -6.27 0.56
CA ILE A 155 -10.89 -5.90 1.97
C ILE A 155 -12.38 -5.68 2.31
N LEU A 156 -13.08 -4.84 1.56
CA LEU A 156 -14.50 -4.55 1.79
C LEU A 156 -15.36 -5.82 1.72
N GLY A 157 -15.14 -6.67 0.72
CA GLY A 157 -15.81 -7.96 0.60
C GLY A 157 -15.60 -8.83 1.84
N SER A 158 -14.35 -8.98 2.29
CA SER A 158 -14.01 -9.72 3.51
C SER A 158 -14.76 -9.17 4.73
N TYR A 159 -14.83 -7.84 4.86
CA TYR A 159 -15.52 -7.17 5.97
C TYR A 159 -17.03 -7.27 5.92
N VAL A 160 -17.64 -7.25 4.73
CA VAL A 160 -19.07 -7.52 4.57
C VAL A 160 -19.40 -8.94 5.06
N HIS A 161 -18.57 -9.92 4.74
CA HIS A 161 -18.75 -11.28 5.23
C HIS A 161 -18.55 -11.39 6.75
N ILE A 162 -17.52 -10.74 7.30
CA ILE A 162 -17.29 -10.67 8.75
C ILE A 162 -18.50 -10.06 9.45
N ALA A 163 -19.01 -8.92 8.97
CA ALA A 163 -20.17 -8.26 9.56
C ALA A 163 -21.40 -9.19 9.55
N ARG A 164 -21.68 -9.86 8.42
CA ARG A 164 -22.75 -10.85 8.32
C ARG A 164 -22.59 -11.99 9.32
N ALA A 165 -21.37 -12.51 9.49
CA ALA A 165 -21.09 -13.57 10.46
C ALA A 165 -21.29 -13.10 11.91
N VAL A 166 -20.77 -11.91 12.25
CA VAL A 166 -20.89 -11.31 13.60
C VAL A 166 -22.35 -11.04 13.96
N LEU A 167 -23.17 -10.57 13.02
CA LEU A 167 -24.61 -10.37 13.25
C LEU A 167 -25.34 -11.67 13.60
N LYS A 168 -24.89 -12.82 13.09
CA LYS A 168 -25.45 -14.14 13.42
C LYS A 168 -25.01 -14.67 14.78
N VAL A 169 -23.93 -14.14 15.37
CA VAL A 169 -23.47 -14.54 16.71
C VAL A 169 -24.46 -14.03 17.76
N LYS A 170 -24.99 -14.94 18.59
CA LYS A 170 -25.94 -14.60 19.68
C LYS A 170 -25.25 -14.02 20.93
N SER A 171 -23.95 -14.26 21.11
CA SER A 171 -23.19 -13.79 22.28
C SER A 171 -22.71 -12.34 22.12
N MET A 172 -23.09 -11.49 23.08
CA MET A 172 -22.64 -10.09 23.15
C MET A 172 -21.13 -9.96 23.36
N VAL A 173 -20.52 -10.89 24.11
CA VAL A 173 -19.06 -10.93 24.32
C VAL A 173 -18.34 -11.26 23.00
N GLY A 174 -18.87 -12.24 22.25
CA GLY A 174 -18.34 -12.60 20.94
C GLY A 174 -18.42 -11.46 19.92
N ARG A 175 -19.54 -10.73 19.91
CA ARG A 175 -19.72 -9.52 19.07
C ARG A 175 -18.72 -8.43 19.45
N ARG A 176 -18.59 -8.08 20.74
CA ARG A 176 -17.69 -7.00 21.20
C ARG A 176 -16.22 -7.28 20.86
N LYS A 177 -15.77 -8.52 21.01
CA LYS A 177 -14.41 -8.95 20.63
C LYS A 177 -14.16 -8.84 19.12
N ALA A 178 -15.14 -9.23 18.30
CA ALA A 178 -15.06 -9.08 16.86
C ALA A 178 -14.98 -7.59 16.44
N PHE A 179 -15.87 -6.74 16.97
CA PHE A 179 -15.83 -5.29 16.70
C PHE A 179 -14.51 -4.63 17.12
N GLY A 180 -13.96 -4.97 18.29
CA GLY A 180 -12.70 -4.37 18.75
C GLY A 180 -11.49 -4.71 17.88
N THR A 181 -11.42 -5.94 17.36
CA THR A 181 -10.29 -6.39 16.52
C THR A 181 -10.46 -6.07 15.04
N CYS A 182 -11.70 -6.07 14.54
CA CYS A 182 -12.03 -5.77 13.15
C CYS A 182 -12.07 -4.26 12.91
N GLY A 183 -12.59 -3.49 13.87
CA GLY A 183 -12.78 -2.05 13.77
C GLY A 183 -11.46 -1.27 13.70
N SER A 184 -10.44 -1.67 14.45
CA SER A 184 -9.11 -1.04 14.36
C SER A 184 -8.50 -1.21 12.97
N HIS A 185 -8.62 -2.39 12.37
CA HIS A 185 -8.11 -2.63 11.03
C HIS A 185 -8.95 -1.92 9.95
N VAL A 186 -10.28 -1.80 10.10
CA VAL A 186 -11.10 -0.95 9.21
C VAL A 186 -10.65 0.51 9.30
N MET A 187 -10.37 1.02 10.49
CA MET A 187 -9.88 2.39 10.66
C MET A 187 -8.55 2.61 9.93
N VAL A 188 -7.59 1.69 10.08
CA VAL A 188 -6.31 1.75 9.37
C VAL A 188 -6.52 1.74 7.85
N VAL A 189 -7.37 0.85 7.34
CA VAL A 189 -7.72 0.82 5.91
C VAL A 189 -8.37 2.13 5.47
N SER A 190 -9.33 2.67 6.22
CA SER A 190 -9.99 3.93 5.88
C SER A 190 -9.02 5.12 5.85
N LEU A 191 -8.05 5.16 6.76
CA LEU A 191 -7.02 6.20 6.76
C LEU A 191 -6.05 6.04 5.59
N PHE A 192 -5.68 4.80 5.26
CA PHE A 192 -4.76 4.51 4.16
C PHE A 192 -5.38 4.79 2.77
N TYR A 193 -6.64 4.42 2.55
CA TYR A 193 -7.34 4.67 1.27
C TYR A 193 -8.01 6.06 1.20
N GLY A 194 -8.10 6.77 2.32
CA GLY A 194 -8.72 8.09 2.42
C GLY A 194 -7.74 9.25 2.46
N SER A 195 -6.43 9.00 2.45
CA SER A 195 -5.36 10.00 2.29
C SER A 195 -5.08 10.32 0.84
#